data_AF-A0A8J6I350-F1
#
_entry.id   AF-A0A8J6I350-F1
#
_cell.length_a   1.000
_cell.length_b   1.000
_cell.length_c   1.000
_cell.angle_alpha   90.00
_cell.angle_beta   90.00
_cell.angle_gamma   90.00
#
_symmetry.space_group_name_H-M   'P 1'
#
loop_
_entity.id
_entity.type
_entity.pdbx_description
1 polymer ?
#
loop_
_entity_poly.entity_id
_entity_poly.type
_entity_poly.pdbx_seq_one_letter_code
_entity_poly.pdbx_strand_id
1 'polypeptide(L)'
;LNPLDAGPLGEKLPDNPELLRERLDEIHRRRIGLLSSLLMVRLDRKLTPTEEAALSLAIRYSSGQISGNTRLADPTISQVWALLRDPTPDMARELRIRNSNTDELREMIRPIADALGNMVQGSLSGLFDGPTTVRMDFDAPIQTVDLSRIDGRGDETVAMTLACVSSWGQAAIDTPGGPVRMVIRDELWRAMRVPAMIRKVDSDLRLSRAQGTIQVLSTHRLADFEAVGPEGSEEVTIASNLIASCDVRICLRQDTAPLKMTKDAIGLTDTECAHIESWSGEQVGRALWKIGRSQSQIVQVMLSPLERQLYYTNERMSLATTPSSAVRR
;
A
#
# COMPACT_ATOMS: atom_id res chain seq x y z
N LEU A 1 0.12 12.34 7.25
CA LEU A 1 1.19 12.03 6.27
C LEU A 1 0.72 12.57 4.93
N ASN A 2 1.57 13.16 4.08
CA ASN A 2 1.13 13.59 2.76
C ASN A 2 1.46 12.49 1.73
N PRO A 3 0.48 11.88 1.03
CA PRO A 3 0.76 10.81 0.07
C PRO A 3 1.57 11.25 -1.14
N LEU A 4 1.58 12.56 -1.42
CA LEU A 4 2.31 13.16 -2.53
C LEU A 4 3.68 13.70 -2.11
N ASP A 5 4.08 13.49 -0.86
CA ASP A 5 5.41 13.81 -0.36
C ASP A 5 6.47 13.00 -1.12
N ALA A 6 7.50 13.67 -1.64
CA ALA A 6 8.61 13.03 -2.33
C ALA A 6 9.51 12.23 -1.37
N GLY A 7 9.42 12.46 -0.07
CA GLY A 7 10.25 11.82 0.95
C GLY A 7 11.74 12.00 0.66
N PRO A 8 12.57 10.98 0.90
CA PRO A 8 14.02 11.05 0.65
C PRO A 8 14.40 11.38 -0.81
N LEU A 9 13.52 11.11 -1.78
CA LEU A 9 13.76 11.48 -3.19
C LEU A 9 13.76 13.00 -3.40
N GLY A 10 13.12 13.77 -2.50
CA GLY A 10 13.08 15.22 -2.52
C GLY A 10 14.18 15.92 -1.72
N GLU A 11 14.86 15.23 -0.79
CA GLU A 11 15.81 15.87 0.16
C GLU A 11 17.23 16.06 -0.39
N LYS A 12 17.57 15.48 -1.57
CA LYS A 12 18.90 15.58 -2.23
C LYS A 12 18.77 15.60 -3.75
N LEU A 13 18.06 16.59 -4.28
CA LEU A 13 17.90 16.73 -5.72
C LEU A 13 19.27 16.92 -6.41
N PRO A 14 19.53 16.23 -7.53
CA PRO A 14 20.79 16.38 -8.26
C PRO A 14 20.99 17.81 -8.79
N ASP A 15 22.22 18.30 -8.77
CA ASP A 15 22.58 19.59 -9.40
C ASP A 15 22.65 19.47 -10.94
N ASN A 16 22.93 18.27 -11.45
CA ASN A 16 22.96 18.02 -12.89
C ASN A 16 21.54 18.12 -13.48
N PRO A 17 21.31 18.95 -14.51
CA PRO A 17 19.97 19.19 -15.06
C PRO A 17 19.26 17.95 -15.62
N GLU A 18 19.99 17.02 -16.23
CA GLU A 18 19.42 15.80 -16.81
C GLU A 18 18.98 14.84 -15.70
N LEU A 19 19.86 14.59 -14.73
CA LEU A 19 19.56 13.75 -13.56
C LEU A 19 18.45 14.36 -12.69
N LEU A 20 18.41 15.69 -12.58
CA LEU A 20 17.32 16.40 -11.90
C LEU A 20 15.98 16.14 -12.60
N ARG A 21 15.95 16.26 -13.94
CA ARG A 21 14.74 16.01 -14.72
C ARG A 21 14.25 14.58 -14.55
N GLU A 22 15.14 13.60 -14.63
CA GLU A 22 14.81 12.18 -14.41
C GLU A 22 14.22 11.95 -13.02
N ARG A 23 14.83 12.55 -11.97
CA ARG A 23 14.34 12.48 -10.59
C ARG A 23 12.95 13.09 -10.44
N LEU A 24 12.72 14.26 -11.03
CA LEU A 24 11.44 14.94 -10.99
C LEU A 24 10.34 14.18 -11.73
N ASP A 25 10.67 13.57 -12.88
CA ASP A 25 9.74 12.73 -13.63
C ASP A 25 9.45 11.40 -12.91
N GLU A 26 10.41 10.85 -12.17
CA GLU A 26 10.17 9.72 -11.27
C GLU A 26 9.20 10.06 -10.13
N ILE A 27 9.44 11.17 -9.43
CA ILE A 27 8.55 11.65 -8.36
C ILE A 27 7.15 11.90 -8.91
N HIS A 28 7.05 12.53 -10.09
CA HIS A 28 5.77 12.78 -10.76
C HIS A 28 5.04 11.48 -11.11
N ARG A 29 5.74 10.48 -11.68
CA ARG A 29 5.17 9.15 -12.01
C ARG A 29 4.63 8.43 -10.78
N ARG A 30 5.30 8.53 -9.62
CA ARG A 30 4.82 7.94 -8.37
C ARG A 30 3.54 8.63 -7.88
N ARG A 31 3.53 9.96 -7.88
CA ARG A 31 2.38 10.78 -7.47
C ARG A 31 1.13 10.49 -8.31
N ILE A 32 1.28 10.47 -9.64
CA ILE A 32 0.16 10.17 -10.54
C ILE A 32 -0.30 8.71 -10.39
N GLY A 33 0.63 7.76 -10.30
CA GLY A 33 0.29 6.35 -10.11
C GLY A 33 -0.54 6.12 -8.85
N LEU A 34 -0.17 6.75 -7.73
CA LEU A 34 -0.92 6.67 -6.48
C LEU A 34 -2.32 7.30 -6.61
N LEU A 35 -2.43 8.55 -7.04
CA LEU A 35 -3.74 9.23 -7.12
C LEU A 35 -4.68 8.59 -8.13
N SER A 36 -4.17 8.18 -9.31
CA SER A 36 -5.00 7.47 -10.30
C SER A 36 -5.59 6.20 -9.70
N SER A 37 -4.80 5.47 -8.91
CA SER A 37 -5.24 4.22 -8.31
C SER A 37 -6.28 4.42 -7.21
N LEU A 38 -6.08 5.44 -6.38
CA LEU A 38 -7.07 5.84 -5.37
C LEU A 38 -8.38 6.27 -6.03
N LEU A 39 -8.31 7.06 -7.11
CA LEU A 39 -9.47 7.49 -7.88
C LEU A 39 -10.20 6.32 -8.54
N MET A 40 -9.48 5.37 -9.12
CA MET A 40 -10.08 4.17 -9.74
C MET A 40 -10.87 3.35 -8.72
N VAL A 41 -10.37 3.22 -7.48
CA VAL A 41 -11.10 2.55 -6.39
C VAL A 41 -12.36 3.33 -6.03
N ARG A 42 -12.27 4.66 -5.90
CA ARG A 42 -13.45 5.49 -5.54
C ARG A 42 -14.51 5.57 -6.63
N LEU A 43 -14.10 5.52 -7.89
CA LEU A 43 -14.98 5.63 -9.04
C LEU A 43 -15.49 4.28 -9.53
N ASP A 44 -14.88 3.18 -9.08
CA ASP A 44 -15.13 1.82 -9.58
C ASP A 44 -15.00 1.70 -11.11
N ARG A 45 -14.01 2.40 -11.68
CA ARG A 45 -13.69 2.35 -13.12
C ARG A 45 -12.28 2.86 -13.41
N LYS A 46 -11.80 2.59 -14.63
CA LYS A 46 -10.58 3.21 -15.15
C LYS A 46 -10.80 4.71 -15.39
N LEU A 47 -9.72 5.48 -15.26
CA LEU A 47 -9.71 6.88 -15.65
C LEU A 47 -9.70 7.01 -17.18
N THR A 48 -10.35 8.05 -17.69
CA THR A 48 -10.23 8.41 -19.11
C THR A 48 -8.89 9.09 -19.38
N PRO A 49 -8.39 9.08 -20.63
CA PRO A 49 -7.14 9.77 -20.96
C PRO A 49 -7.15 11.25 -20.59
N THR A 50 -8.29 11.93 -20.73
CA THR A 50 -8.44 13.34 -20.34
C THR A 50 -8.33 13.53 -18.83
N GLU A 51 -8.97 12.66 -18.04
CA GLU A 51 -8.90 12.71 -16.58
C GLU A 51 -7.48 12.46 -16.08
N GLU A 52 -6.77 11.47 -16.63
CA GLU A 52 -5.37 11.20 -16.29
C GLU A 52 -4.46 12.39 -16.65
N ALA A 53 -4.66 12.98 -17.82
CA ALA A 53 -3.89 14.14 -18.26
C ALA A 53 -4.16 15.38 -17.40
N ALA A 54 -5.42 15.63 -17.02
CA ALA A 54 -5.80 16.71 -16.12
C ALA A 54 -5.22 16.52 -14.71
N LEU A 55 -5.27 15.29 -14.17
CA LEU A 55 -4.64 14.94 -12.90
C LEU A 55 -3.13 15.17 -12.93
N SER A 56 -2.47 14.72 -14.01
CA SER A 56 -1.04 14.96 -14.25
C SER A 56 -0.71 16.46 -14.22
N LEU A 57 -1.46 17.29 -14.94
CA LEU A 57 -1.27 18.74 -14.95
C LEU A 57 -1.51 19.35 -13.57
N ALA A 58 -2.58 18.97 -12.87
CA ALA A 58 -2.87 19.47 -11.53
C ALA A 58 -1.73 19.17 -10.53
N ILE A 59 -1.12 17.99 -10.60
CA ILE A 59 0.07 17.65 -9.80
C ILE A 59 1.27 18.52 -10.17
N ARG A 60 1.53 18.72 -11.47
CA ARG A 60 2.67 19.55 -11.93
C ARG A 60 2.51 21.04 -11.56
N TYR A 61 1.28 21.57 -11.62
CA TYR A 61 0.97 22.93 -11.17
C TYR A 61 1.13 23.08 -9.67
N SER A 62 0.52 22.17 -8.88
CA SER A 62 0.57 22.24 -7.42
C SER A 62 1.98 22.00 -6.84
N SER A 63 2.82 21.22 -7.52
CA SER A 63 4.24 21.03 -7.13
C SER A 63 5.16 22.16 -7.57
N GLY A 64 4.67 23.11 -8.38
CA GLY A 64 5.45 24.22 -8.93
C GLY A 64 6.45 23.83 -10.02
N GLN A 65 6.38 22.58 -10.53
CA GLN A 65 7.24 22.12 -11.62
C GLN A 65 7.06 22.94 -12.90
N ILE A 66 5.84 23.46 -13.14
CA ILE A 66 5.53 24.27 -14.33
C ILE A 66 5.98 25.73 -14.15
N SER A 67 5.95 26.26 -12.93
CA SER A 67 6.25 27.67 -12.65
C SER A 67 7.74 27.95 -12.41
N GLY A 68 8.63 26.96 -12.64
CA GLY A 68 10.07 27.14 -12.46
C GLY A 68 10.50 27.32 -11.00
N ASN A 69 9.75 26.74 -10.05
CA ASN A 69 10.13 26.78 -8.65
C ASN A 69 11.54 26.22 -8.46
N THR A 70 12.38 26.96 -7.74
CA THR A 70 13.77 26.57 -7.42
C THR A 70 13.86 25.50 -6.34
N ARG A 71 12.73 25.13 -5.72
CA ARG A 71 12.59 24.03 -4.77
C ARG A 71 11.33 23.22 -5.08
N LEU A 72 11.45 21.90 -5.05
CA LEU A 72 10.31 21.01 -5.19
C LEU A 72 9.33 21.24 -4.03
N ALA A 73 8.11 21.64 -4.34
CA ALA A 73 7.02 21.64 -3.36
C ALA A 73 6.32 20.28 -3.38
N ASP A 74 6.03 19.74 -2.20
CA ASP A 74 5.19 18.57 -2.04
C ASP A 74 3.72 19.02 -2.02
N PRO A 75 2.97 18.80 -3.12
CA PRO A 75 1.58 19.23 -3.16
C PRO A 75 0.75 18.39 -2.19
N THR A 76 -0.34 18.92 -1.64
CA THR A 76 -1.32 18.11 -0.90
C THR A 76 -2.45 17.66 -1.81
N ILE A 77 -3.18 16.62 -1.43
CA ILE A 77 -4.38 16.18 -2.17
C ILE A 77 -5.38 17.34 -2.28
N SER A 78 -5.51 18.15 -1.24
CA SER A 78 -6.37 19.34 -1.22
C SER A 78 -5.99 20.38 -2.27
N GLN A 79 -4.69 20.57 -2.53
CA GLN A 79 -4.19 21.48 -3.58
C GLN A 79 -4.46 20.94 -4.98
N VAL A 80 -4.25 19.63 -5.19
CA VAL A 80 -4.58 18.97 -6.47
C VAL A 80 -6.09 19.04 -6.73
N TRP A 81 -6.90 18.75 -5.70
CA TRP A 81 -8.36 18.84 -5.78
C TRP A 81 -8.83 20.25 -6.15
N ALA A 82 -8.26 21.30 -5.55
CA ALA A 82 -8.62 22.68 -5.87
C ALA A 82 -8.40 23.01 -7.36
N LEU A 83 -7.31 22.54 -7.96
CA LEU A 83 -7.02 22.73 -9.39
C LEU A 83 -7.93 21.91 -10.31
N LEU A 84 -8.38 20.73 -9.88
CA LEU A 84 -9.34 19.94 -10.65
C LEU A 84 -10.76 20.49 -10.54
N ARG A 85 -11.12 20.99 -9.35
CA ARG A 85 -12.40 21.64 -9.11
C ARG A 85 -12.49 22.92 -9.93
N ASP A 86 -11.46 23.75 -9.90
CA ASP A 86 -11.36 25.06 -10.55
C ASP A 86 -10.15 25.11 -11.51
N PRO A 87 -10.23 24.48 -12.70
CA PRO A 87 -9.10 24.39 -13.61
C PRO A 87 -8.71 25.74 -14.22
N THR A 88 -7.41 25.92 -14.47
CA THR A 88 -6.89 27.15 -15.06
C THR A 88 -7.10 27.17 -16.58
N PRO A 89 -7.15 28.36 -17.22
CA PRO A 89 -7.17 28.47 -18.68
C PRO A 89 -5.99 27.76 -19.34
N ASP A 90 -4.84 27.72 -18.67
CA ASP A 90 -3.64 27.05 -19.17
C ASP A 90 -3.80 25.53 -19.19
N MET A 91 -4.45 24.94 -18.16
CA MET A 91 -4.81 23.52 -18.19
C MET A 91 -5.75 23.20 -19.37
N ALA A 92 -6.76 24.05 -19.62
CA ALA A 92 -7.66 23.89 -20.76
C ALA A 92 -6.91 23.99 -22.10
N ARG A 93 -5.94 24.89 -22.21
CA ARG A 93 -5.09 25.05 -23.38
C ARG A 93 -4.21 23.83 -23.63
N GLU A 94 -3.51 23.33 -22.60
CA GLU A 94 -2.62 22.17 -22.66
C GLU A 94 -3.39 20.89 -23.06
N LEU A 95 -4.61 20.72 -22.52
CA LEU A 95 -5.51 19.62 -22.86
C LEU A 95 -6.26 19.83 -24.19
N ARG A 96 -5.94 20.91 -24.92
CA ARG A 96 -6.53 21.25 -26.23
C ARG A 96 -8.05 21.37 -26.19
N ILE A 97 -8.60 21.85 -25.08
CA ILE A 97 -10.01 22.18 -24.95
C ILE A 97 -10.31 23.40 -25.81
N ARG A 98 -11.45 23.36 -26.51
CA ARG A 98 -11.82 24.38 -27.49
C ARG A 98 -11.79 25.77 -26.84
N ASN A 99 -11.11 26.72 -27.48
CA ASN A 99 -10.96 28.10 -27.01
C ASN A 99 -10.41 28.22 -25.58
N SER A 100 -9.70 27.20 -25.07
CA SER A 100 -9.27 27.12 -23.67
C SER A 100 -10.44 27.28 -22.67
N ASN A 101 -11.62 26.74 -23.02
CA ASN A 101 -12.82 26.83 -22.20
C ASN A 101 -12.66 26.01 -20.90
N THR A 102 -12.53 26.70 -19.77
CA THR A 102 -12.38 26.08 -18.44
C THR A 102 -13.65 25.38 -17.96
N ASP A 103 -14.84 25.84 -18.38
CA ASP A 103 -16.10 25.21 -17.98
C ASP A 103 -16.30 23.88 -18.70
N GLU A 104 -15.93 23.80 -19.97
CA GLU A 104 -15.91 22.55 -20.72
C GLU A 104 -14.93 21.54 -20.08
N LEU A 105 -13.72 22.00 -19.74
CA LEU A 105 -12.77 21.15 -19.02
C LEU A 105 -13.33 20.66 -17.68
N ARG A 106 -13.92 21.57 -16.89
CA ARG A 106 -14.50 21.27 -15.58
C ARG A 106 -15.56 20.17 -15.67
N GLU A 107 -16.44 20.21 -16.67
CA GLU A 107 -17.44 19.15 -16.87
C GLU A 107 -16.78 17.81 -17.24
N MET A 108 -15.76 17.83 -18.10
CA MET A 108 -15.05 16.61 -18.51
C MET A 108 -14.33 15.90 -17.35
N ILE A 109 -13.86 16.65 -16.34
CA ILE A 109 -13.10 16.12 -15.20
C ILE A 109 -13.88 16.12 -13.89
N ARG A 110 -15.16 16.52 -13.91
CA ARG A 110 -16.04 16.57 -12.74
C ARG A 110 -16.01 15.27 -11.92
N PRO A 111 -16.06 14.05 -12.52
CA PRO A 111 -16.05 12.82 -11.73
C PRO A 111 -14.80 12.67 -10.85
N ILE A 112 -13.60 12.95 -11.37
CA ILE A 112 -12.36 12.85 -10.58
C ILE A 112 -12.26 13.99 -9.54
N ALA A 113 -12.77 15.18 -9.85
CA ALA A 113 -12.82 16.29 -8.90
C ALA A 113 -13.75 15.97 -7.72
N ASP A 114 -14.93 15.42 -7.99
CA ASP A 114 -15.90 15.02 -6.96
C ASP A 114 -15.37 13.85 -6.13
N ALA A 115 -14.75 12.84 -6.76
CA ALA A 115 -14.15 11.71 -6.07
C ALA A 115 -13.03 12.17 -5.12
N LEU A 116 -12.10 13.01 -5.57
CA LEU A 116 -11.05 13.57 -4.70
C LEU A 116 -11.63 14.47 -3.60
N GLY A 117 -12.66 15.27 -3.90
CA GLY A 117 -13.35 16.09 -2.91
C GLY A 117 -13.94 15.24 -1.78
N ASN A 118 -14.63 14.15 -2.13
CA ASN A 118 -15.20 13.20 -1.17
C ASN A 118 -14.14 12.48 -0.34
N MET A 119 -12.94 12.26 -0.88
CA MET A 119 -11.82 11.69 -0.13
C MET A 119 -11.28 12.70 0.88
N VAL A 120 -10.99 13.93 0.45
CA VAL A 120 -10.42 14.99 1.30
C VAL A 120 -11.38 15.41 2.41
N GLN A 121 -12.67 15.52 2.10
CA GLN A 121 -13.70 15.92 3.06
C GLN A 121 -14.30 14.75 3.85
N GLY A 122 -14.06 13.51 3.41
CA GLY A 122 -14.63 12.30 3.98
C GLY A 122 -13.57 11.33 4.47
N SER A 123 -13.39 10.21 3.76
CA SER A 123 -12.64 9.04 4.23
C SER A 123 -11.18 9.33 4.60
N LEU A 124 -10.52 10.25 3.90
CA LEU A 124 -9.12 10.62 4.14
C LEU A 124 -8.96 11.91 4.95
N SER A 125 -10.06 12.52 5.40
CA SER A 125 -10.01 13.75 6.20
C SER A 125 -9.22 13.55 7.49
N GLY A 126 -8.31 14.50 7.75
CA GLY A 126 -7.37 14.48 8.87
C GLY A 126 -6.27 13.42 8.79
N LEU A 127 -6.22 12.59 7.73
CA LEU A 127 -5.17 11.57 7.53
C LEU A 127 -4.13 12.03 6.51
N PHE A 128 -4.60 12.52 5.36
CA PHE A 128 -3.80 12.77 4.15
C PHE A 128 -4.08 14.11 3.45
N ASP A 129 -4.86 14.98 4.07
CA ASP A 129 -5.31 16.27 3.55
C ASP A 129 -4.35 17.44 3.84
N GLY A 130 -3.30 17.21 4.64
CA GLY A 130 -2.28 18.18 4.99
C GLY A 130 -0.84 17.72 4.71
N PRO A 131 0.16 18.59 4.95
CA PRO A 131 1.57 18.24 4.83
C PRO A 131 1.97 17.06 5.74
N THR A 132 3.05 16.36 5.37
CA THR A 132 3.64 15.35 6.26
C THR A 132 4.14 16.00 7.54
N THR A 133 3.63 15.54 8.67
CA THR A 133 3.97 16.05 10.01
C THR A 133 4.97 15.17 10.76
N VAL A 134 5.29 13.99 10.23
CA VAL A 134 6.16 13.00 10.85
C VAL A 134 7.33 12.72 9.93
N ARG A 135 8.55 12.77 10.46
CA ARG A 135 9.75 12.28 9.77
C ARG A 135 10.04 10.88 10.27
N MET A 136 10.11 9.90 9.37
CA MET A 136 10.62 8.58 9.73
C MET A 136 12.13 8.61 9.83
N ASP A 137 12.66 7.97 10.87
CA ASP A 137 14.08 7.72 11.01
C ASP A 137 14.43 6.43 10.26
N PHE A 138 14.82 6.56 8.99
CA PHE A 138 15.17 5.37 8.21
C PHE A 138 16.44 4.67 8.71
N ASP A 139 17.19 5.21 9.66
CA ASP A 139 18.34 4.55 10.28
C ASP A 139 17.94 3.73 11.52
N ALA A 140 16.70 3.86 12.01
CA ALA A 140 16.19 3.04 13.09
C ALA A 140 16.14 1.55 12.71
N PRO A 141 16.44 0.61 13.64
CA PRO A 141 16.45 -0.83 13.34
C PRO A 141 15.11 -1.39 12.88
N ILE A 142 14.01 -0.85 13.41
CA ILE A 142 12.64 -1.23 13.07
C ILE A 142 11.81 0.04 12.95
N GLN A 143 11.04 0.13 11.87
CA GLN A 143 10.04 1.16 11.68
C GLN A 143 8.68 0.52 11.46
N THR A 144 7.67 1.02 12.17
CA THR A 144 6.31 0.49 12.11
C THR A 144 5.32 1.62 11.83
N VAL A 145 4.26 1.28 11.09
CA VAL A 145 3.11 2.17 10.90
C VAL A 145 1.89 1.45 11.43
N ASP A 146 1.39 1.93 12.57
CA ASP A 146 0.21 1.36 13.21
C ASP A 146 -1.08 2.00 12.64
N LEU A 147 -1.94 1.16 12.07
CA LEU A 147 -3.23 1.55 11.51
C LEU A 147 -4.43 1.17 12.40
N SER A 148 -4.18 0.66 13.61
CA SER A 148 -5.22 0.23 14.56
C SER A 148 -6.29 1.29 14.83
N ARG A 149 -5.90 2.57 14.84
CA ARG A 149 -6.79 3.72 15.10
C ARG A 149 -7.73 4.05 13.94
N ILE A 150 -7.47 3.54 12.74
CA ILE A 150 -8.31 3.78 11.56
C ILE A 150 -9.09 2.53 11.12
N ASP A 151 -8.93 1.41 11.83
CA ASP A 151 -9.59 0.14 11.52
C ASP A 151 -11.13 0.29 11.47
N GLY A 152 -11.69 1.14 12.34
CA GLY A 152 -13.13 1.46 12.36
C GLY A 152 -13.63 2.35 11.22
N ARG A 153 -12.76 2.84 10.30
CA ARG A 153 -13.13 3.71 9.17
C ARG A 153 -13.44 2.92 7.88
N GLY A 154 -13.50 1.59 7.96
CA GLY A 154 -13.83 0.68 6.87
C GLY A 154 -12.62 0.27 6.03
N ASP A 155 -12.70 -0.93 5.46
CA ASP A 155 -11.61 -1.58 4.73
C ASP A 155 -11.06 -0.74 3.58
N GLU A 156 -11.91 -0.01 2.86
CA GLU A 156 -11.50 0.84 1.75
C GLU A 156 -10.57 1.98 2.22
N THR A 157 -10.90 2.64 3.33
CA THR A 157 -10.07 3.69 3.94
C THR A 157 -8.72 3.13 4.39
N VAL A 158 -8.73 1.94 4.99
CA VAL A 158 -7.49 1.25 5.42
C VAL A 158 -6.64 0.88 4.21
N ALA A 159 -7.23 0.36 3.15
CA ALA A 159 -6.53 0.00 1.92
C ALA A 159 -5.87 1.21 1.24
N MET A 160 -6.60 2.33 1.14
CA MET A 160 -6.05 3.60 0.64
C MET A 160 -4.91 4.10 1.53
N THR A 161 -5.05 3.99 2.85
CA THR A 161 -4.00 4.37 3.80
C THR A 161 -2.74 3.53 3.61
N LEU A 162 -2.89 2.20 3.49
CA LEU A 162 -1.78 1.28 3.21
C LEU A 162 -1.08 1.64 1.90
N ALA A 163 -1.83 2.02 0.86
CA ALA A 163 -1.25 2.45 -0.41
C ALA A 163 -0.41 3.73 -0.27
N CYS A 164 -0.92 4.73 0.45
CA CYS A 164 -0.19 5.97 0.75
C CYS A 164 1.09 5.70 1.55
N VAL A 165 0.99 4.89 2.61
CA VAL A 165 2.14 4.50 3.44
C VAL A 165 3.17 3.71 2.64
N SER A 166 2.73 2.79 1.79
CA SER A 166 3.64 1.99 0.95
C SER A 166 4.36 2.86 -0.09
N SER A 167 3.67 3.81 -0.72
CA SER A 167 4.28 4.76 -1.66
C SER A 167 5.36 5.60 -0.98
N TRP A 168 5.06 6.14 0.21
CA TRP A 168 6.00 6.94 0.99
C TRP A 168 7.19 6.12 1.50
N GLY A 169 6.96 4.93 2.05
CA GLY A 169 8.03 4.04 2.52
C GLY A 169 8.96 3.58 1.38
N GLN A 170 8.43 3.40 0.17
CA GLN A 170 9.22 3.02 -1.00
C GLN A 170 10.30 4.06 -1.34
N ALA A 171 9.98 5.35 -1.21
CA ALA A 171 10.93 6.43 -1.47
C ALA A 171 12.20 6.35 -0.61
N ALA A 172 12.11 5.72 0.56
CA ALA A 172 13.26 5.51 1.44
C ALA A 172 14.04 4.22 1.14
N ILE A 173 13.32 3.17 0.73
CA ILE A 173 13.90 1.89 0.35
C ILE A 173 14.79 2.05 -0.89
N ASP A 174 14.37 2.86 -1.87
CA ASP A 174 15.07 3.00 -3.16
C ASP A 174 16.36 3.84 -3.09
N THR A 175 16.88 4.13 -1.90
CA THR A 175 18.15 4.86 -1.73
C THR A 175 19.30 4.01 -2.28
N PRO A 176 20.01 4.45 -3.35
CA PRO A 176 21.07 3.65 -3.96
C PRO A 176 22.19 3.34 -2.97
N GLY A 177 22.62 2.08 -2.90
CA GLY A 177 23.67 1.63 -1.98
C GLY A 177 23.24 1.56 -0.51
N GLY A 178 21.94 1.67 -0.23
CA GLY A 178 21.38 1.47 1.12
C GLY A 178 21.55 0.03 1.63
N PRO A 179 21.37 -0.19 2.95
CA PRO A 179 21.41 -1.53 3.53
C PRO A 179 20.26 -2.40 3.02
N VAL A 180 20.40 -3.72 3.14
CA VAL A 180 19.29 -4.64 2.84
C VAL A 180 18.11 -4.33 3.77
N ARG A 181 16.92 -4.13 3.20
CA ARG A 181 15.69 -3.81 3.95
C ARG A 181 14.71 -4.96 3.93
N MET A 182 14.17 -5.33 5.09
CA MET A 182 13.03 -6.25 5.18
C MET A 182 11.73 -5.43 5.20
N VAL A 183 10.84 -5.68 4.25
CA VAL A 183 9.55 -4.99 4.12
C VAL A 183 8.44 -5.96 4.48
N ILE A 184 7.90 -5.78 5.68
CA ILE A 184 6.82 -6.61 6.23
C ILE A 184 5.48 -5.98 5.86
N ARG A 185 4.66 -6.72 5.11
CA ARG A 185 3.27 -6.37 4.80
C ARG A 185 2.36 -7.29 5.58
N ASP A 186 1.86 -6.78 6.70
CA ASP A 186 0.84 -7.44 7.46
C ASP A 186 -0.56 -7.17 6.88
N GLU A 187 -1.45 -8.15 7.00
CA GLU A 187 -2.81 -8.10 6.45
C GLU A 187 -2.87 -7.69 4.98
N LEU A 188 -2.04 -8.35 4.14
CA LEU A 188 -1.86 -7.99 2.73
C LEU A 188 -3.20 -7.92 1.97
N TRP A 189 -4.18 -8.76 2.34
CA TRP A 189 -5.52 -8.76 1.74
C TRP A 189 -6.19 -7.39 1.76
N ARG A 190 -5.94 -6.58 2.80
CA ARG A 190 -6.48 -5.22 2.89
C ARG A 190 -5.89 -4.32 1.81
N ALA A 191 -4.57 -4.37 1.62
CA ALA A 191 -3.88 -3.57 0.61
C ALA A 191 -4.28 -3.98 -0.81
N MET A 192 -4.53 -5.27 -1.05
CA MET A 192 -4.89 -5.79 -2.39
C MET A 192 -6.26 -5.33 -2.90
N ARG A 193 -7.11 -4.73 -2.06
CA ARG A 193 -8.32 -4.04 -2.51
C ARG A 193 -8.03 -2.83 -3.41
N VAL A 194 -6.79 -2.34 -3.44
CA VAL A 194 -6.33 -1.29 -4.35
C VAL A 194 -5.58 -1.95 -5.53
N PRO A 195 -6.09 -1.89 -6.77
CA PRO A 195 -5.47 -2.60 -7.92
C PRO A 195 -3.99 -2.27 -8.14
N ALA A 196 -3.56 -1.03 -7.92
CA ALA A 196 -2.15 -0.70 -8.04
C ALA A 196 -1.26 -1.26 -6.93
N MET A 197 -1.83 -1.56 -5.76
CA MET A 197 -1.08 -2.26 -4.72
C MET A 197 -0.78 -3.71 -5.12
N ILE A 198 -1.68 -4.37 -5.85
CA ILE A 198 -1.43 -5.71 -6.40
C ILE A 198 -0.24 -5.68 -7.36
N ARG A 199 -0.27 -4.77 -8.34
CA ARG A 199 0.83 -4.57 -9.30
C ARG A 199 2.13 -4.16 -8.61
N LYS A 200 2.05 -3.30 -7.59
CA LYS A 200 3.21 -2.89 -6.80
C LYS A 200 3.84 -4.07 -6.07
N VAL A 201 3.03 -4.90 -5.40
CA VAL A 201 3.53 -6.05 -4.65
C VAL A 201 4.17 -7.09 -5.59
N ASP A 202 3.57 -7.36 -6.75
CA ASP A 202 4.20 -8.21 -7.79
C ASP A 202 5.55 -7.64 -8.27
N SER A 203 5.61 -6.34 -8.54
CA SER A 203 6.86 -5.67 -8.90
C SER A 203 7.91 -5.73 -7.79
N ASP A 204 7.52 -5.46 -6.53
CA ASP A 204 8.40 -5.47 -5.36
C ASP A 204 8.99 -6.88 -5.14
N LEU A 205 8.20 -7.94 -5.37
CA LEU A 205 8.68 -9.32 -5.33
C LEU A 205 9.70 -9.61 -6.43
N ARG A 206 9.39 -9.26 -7.68
CA ARG A 206 10.26 -9.51 -8.85
C ARG A 206 11.58 -8.75 -8.78
N LEU A 207 11.55 -7.51 -8.29
CA LEU A 207 12.71 -6.62 -8.21
C LEU A 207 13.47 -6.72 -6.88
N SER A 208 12.96 -7.49 -5.91
CA SER A 208 13.49 -7.59 -4.55
C SER A 208 15.00 -7.78 -4.48
N ARG A 209 15.54 -8.70 -5.30
CA ARG A 209 16.99 -8.99 -5.36
C ARG A 209 17.82 -7.83 -5.88
N ALA A 210 17.35 -7.15 -6.92
CA ALA A 210 18.05 -6.01 -7.51
C ALA A 210 17.98 -4.76 -6.60
N GLN A 211 16.88 -4.62 -5.86
CA GLN A 211 16.66 -3.51 -4.92
C GLN A 211 17.24 -3.77 -3.52
N GLY A 212 17.81 -4.95 -3.26
CA GLY A 212 18.33 -5.29 -1.93
C GLY A 212 17.23 -5.35 -0.86
N THR A 213 16.06 -5.89 -1.20
CA THR A 213 14.93 -6.00 -0.26
C THR A 213 14.51 -7.44 -0.02
N ILE A 214 13.98 -7.71 1.18
CA ILE A 214 13.33 -8.96 1.55
C ILE A 214 11.86 -8.64 1.76
N GLN A 215 10.99 -9.18 0.92
CA GLN A 215 9.55 -8.97 1.00
C GLN A 215 8.92 -10.06 1.87
N VAL A 216 8.21 -9.67 2.93
CA VAL A 216 7.47 -10.59 3.81
C VAL A 216 5.98 -10.26 3.70
N LEU A 217 5.18 -11.24 3.27
CA LEU A 217 3.74 -11.10 3.06
C LEU A 217 3.00 -11.96 4.08
N SER A 218 2.09 -11.35 4.84
CA SER A 218 1.25 -12.04 5.82
C SER A 218 -0.23 -11.87 5.44
N THR A 219 -0.99 -12.96 5.52
CA THR A 219 -2.43 -13.01 5.24
C THR A 219 -3.07 -14.21 5.95
N HIS A 220 -4.37 -14.11 6.26
CA HIS A 220 -5.11 -15.17 6.94
C HIS A 220 -5.76 -16.17 5.97
N ARG A 221 -6.16 -15.74 4.77
CA ARG A 221 -6.80 -16.61 3.78
C ARG A 221 -6.29 -16.29 2.38
N LEU A 222 -6.01 -17.34 1.61
CA LEU A 222 -5.62 -17.17 0.21
C LEU A 222 -6.81 -16.89 -0.71
N ALA A 223 -8.03 -17.28 -0.30
CA ALA A 223 -9.26 -16.94 -1.02
C ALA A 223 -9.45 -15.42 -1.19
N ASP A 224 -8.90 -14.61 -0.28
CA ASP A 224 -8.99 -13.15 -0.38
C ASP A 224 -8.23 -12.60 -1.60
N PHE A 225 -7.29 -13.37 -2.17
CA PHE A 225 -6.55 -13.01 -3.38
C PHE A 225 -7.39 -13.19 -4.65
N GLU A 226 -8.40 -14.07 -4.61
CA GLU A 226 -9.34 -14.27 -5.72
C GLU A 226 -10.49 -13.25 -5.69
N ALA A 227 -10.75 -12.64 -4.52
CA ALA A 227 -11.81 -11.67 -4.33
C ALA A 227 -11.40 -10.22 -4.63
N VAL A 228 -10.19 -9.99 -5.15
CA VAL A 228 -9.64 -8.65 -5.40
C VAL A 228 -10.24 -7.94 -6.62
N GLY A 229 -10.95 -8.67 -7.47
CA GLY A 229 -11.56 -8.13 -8.68
C GLY A 229 -12.49 -9.14 -9.36
N PRO A 230 -13.07 -8.79 -10.53
CA PRO A 230 -13.89 -9.70 -11.31
C PRO A 230 -13.12 -10.97 -11.69
N GLU A 231 -13.83 -12.10 -11.78
CA GLU A 231 -13.25 -13.37 -12.20
C GLU A 231 -12.57 -13.23 -13.58
N GLY A 232 -11.34 -13.74 -13.70
CA GLY A 232 -10.55 -13.64 -14.93
C GLY A 232 -9.91 -12.26 -15.18
N SER A 233 -10.04 -11.31 -14.26
CA SER A 233 -9.34 -10.02 -14.34
C SER A 233 -7.82 -10.17 -14.24
N GLU A 234 -7.12 -9.16 -14.74
CA GLU A 234 -5.66 -9.06 -14.60
C GLU A 234 -5.27 -9.02 -13.12
N GLU A 235 -6.03 -8.29 -12.30
CA GLU A 235 -5.84 -8.17 -10.86
C GLU A 235 -5.87 -9.54 -10.15
N VAL A 236 -6.90 -10.36 -10.41
CA VAL A 236 -7.00 -11.72 -9.85
C VAL A 236 -5.85 -12.60 -10.34
N THR A 237 -5.50 -12.49 -11.63
CA THR A 237 -4.39 -13.26 -12.21
C THR A 237 -3.05 -12.93 -11.54
N ILE A 238 -2.77 -11.65 -11.29
CA ILE A 238 -1.55 -11.23 -10.61
C ILE A 238 -1.59 -11.68 -9.14
N ALA A 239 -2.70 -11.42 -8.44
CA ALA A 239 -2.84 -11.74 -7.02
C ALA A 239 -2.63 -13.25 -6.76
N SER A 240 -3.30 -14.11 -7.53
CA SER A 240 -3.15 -15.58 -7.39
C SER A 240 -1.73 -16.08 -7.64
N ASN A 241 -0.91 -15.34 -8.38
CA ASN A 241 0.48 -15.68 -8.68
C ASN A 241 1.51 -15.08 -7.70
N LEU A 242 1.12 -14.23 -6.76
CA LEU A 242 2.04 -13.63 -5.79
C LEU A 242 2.74 -14.71 -4.94
N ILE A 243 2.01 -15.74 -4.53
CA ILE A 243 2.52 -16.84 -3.70
C ILE A 243 3.57 -17.66 -4.45
N ALA A 244 3.38 -17.84 -5.76
CA ALA A 244 4.33 -18.54 -6.61
C ALA A 244 5.68 -17.79 -6.68
N SER A 245 5.67 -16.47 -6.54
CA SER A 245 6.85 -15.61 -6.53
C SER A 245 7.61 -15.61 -5.19
N CYS A 246 7.04 -16.21 -4.13
CA CYS A 246 7.71 -16.36 -2.84
C CYS A 246 8.53 -17.66 -2.79
N ASP A 247 9.85 -17.51 -2.58
CA ASP A 247 10.78 -18.63 -2.37
C ASP A 247 10.54 -19.34 -1.03
N VAL A 248 10.10 -18.61 0.00
CA VAL A 248 9.79 -19.15 1.33
C VAL A 248 8.28 -19.04 1.57
N ARG A 249 7.66 -20.17 1.89
CA ARG A 249 6.23 -20.26 2.22
C ARG A 249 6.07 -20.88 3.59
N ILE A 250 5.43 -20.15 4.50
CA ILE A 250 5.18 -20.57 5.87
C ILE A 250 3.67 -20.71 6.04
N CYS A 251 3.20 -21.96 6.14
CA CYS A 251 1.78 -22.26 6.34
C CYS A 251 1.55 -22.64 7.80
N LEU A 252 0.92 -21.75 8.57
CA LEU A 252 0.42 -22.06 9.91
C LEU A 252 -0.88 -22.86 9.81
N ARG A 253 -1.45 -23.26 10.96
CA ARG A 253 -2.76 -23.93 11.03
C ARG A 253 -3.80 -23.20 10.17
N GLN A 254 -4.44 -23.95 9.29
CA GLN A 254 -5.56 -23.50 8.48
C GLN A 254 -6.83 -24.24 8.90
N ASP A 255 -7.99 -23.64 8.68
CA ASP A 255 -9.25 -24.38 8.74
C ASP A 255 -9.38 -25.29 7.51
N THR A 256 -10.22 -26.32 7.59
CA THR A 256 -10.31 -27.38 6.57
C THR A 256 -10.77 -26.89 5.19
N ALA A 257 -11.72 -25.96 5.13
CA ALA A 257 -12.21 -25.43 3.85
C ALA A 257 -11.15 -24.60 3.07
N PRO A 258 -10.40 -23.66 3.69
CA PRO A 258 -9.28 -22.96 3.04
C PRO A 258 -8.14 -23.84 2.54
N LEU A 259 -7.95 -25.05 3.09
CA LEU A 259 -6.76 -25.84 2.85
C LEU A 259 -6.67 -26.38 1.41
N LYS A 260 -7.80 -26.69 0.77
CA LYS A 260 -7.81 -27.18 -0.62
C LYS A 260 -7.26 -26.15 -1.60
N MET A 261 -7.67 -24.89 -1.47
CA MET A 261 -7.13 -23.78 -2.28
C MET A 261 -5.66 -23.53 -1.95
N THR A 262 -5.33 -23.62 -0.66
CA THR A 262 -3.97 -23.45 -0.16
C THR A 262 -3.01 -24.51 -0.70
N LYS A 263 -3.51 -25.74 -0.92
CA LYS A 263 -2.73 -26.85 -1.46
C LYS A 263 -2.11 -26.49 -2.81
N ASP A 264 -2.91 -26.06 -3.76
CA ASP A 264 -2.43 -25.79 -5.12
C ASP A 264 -1.55 -24.54 -5.16
N ALA A 265 -1.95 -23.48 -4.45
CA ALA A 265 -1.22 -22.21 -4.42
C ALA A 265 0.16 -22.31 -3.75
N ILE A 266 0.28 -23.07 -2.65
CA ILE A 266 1.56 -23.24 -1.93
C ILE A 266 2.37 -24.42 -2.50
N GLY A 267 1.73 -25.35 -3.19
CA GLY A 267 2.32 -26.61 -3.65
C GLY A 267 2.45 -27.62 -2.51
N LEU A 268 1.37 -27.82 -1.76
CA LEU A 268 1.28 -28.81 -0.69
C LEU A 268 0.90 -30.19 -1.24
N THR A 269 1.44 -31.23 -0.62
CA THR A 269 1.02 -32.63 -0.82
C THR A 269 -0.17 -32.97 0.06
N ASP A 270 -0.90 -34.05 -0.27
CA ASP A 270 -2.00 -34.53 0.58
C ASP A 270 -1.54 -34.88 2.01
N THR A 271 -0.32 -35.40 2.15
CA THR A 271 0.28 -35.69 3.46
C THR A 271 0.57 -34.42 4.25
N GLU A 272 1.08 -33.38 3.60
CA GLU A 272 1.30 -32.07 4.24
C GLU A 272 -0.02 -31.42 4.67
N CYS A 273 -1.06 -31.53 3.82
CA CYS A 273 -2.40 -31.09 4.17
C CYS A 273 -2.95 -31.84 5.41
N ALA A 274 -2.89 -33.17 5.42
CA ALA A 274 -3.34 -33.97 6.56
C ALA A 274 -2.58 -33.61 7.86
N HIS A 275 -1.29 -33.28 7.77
CA HIS A 275 -0.53 -32.78 8.92
C HIS A 275 -1.07 -31.43 9.41
N ILE A 276 -1.33 -30.47 8.53
CA ILE A 276 -1.88 -29.16 8.91
C ILE A 276 -3.28 -29.32 9.55
N GLU A 277 -4.14 -30.19 8.99
CA GLU A 277 -5.48 -30.48 9.51
C GLU A 277 -5.45 -31.13 10.89
N SER A 278 -4.41 -31.91 11.19
CA SER A 278 -4.25 -32.54 12.50
C SER A 278 -3.94 -31.56 13.63
N TRP A 279 -3.61 -30.30 13.32
CA TRP A 279 -3.23 -29.33 14.33
C TRP A 279 -4.43 -28.72 15.06
N SER A 280 -4.35 -28.69 16.39
CA SER A 280 -5.35 -28.06 17.26
C SER A 280 -4.94 -26.63 17.66
N GLY A 281 -5.84 -25.92 18.36
CA GLY A 281 -5.55 -24.59 18.92
C GLY A 281 -4.43 -24.58 19.98
N GLU A 282 -4.02 -25.74 20.50
CA GLU A 282 -2.95 -25.84 21.50
C GLU A 282 -1.55 -25.73 20.87
N GLN A 283 -1.44 -25.88 19.55
CA GLN A 283 -0.16 -25.91 18.83
C GLN A 283 0.11 -24.55 18.14
N VAL A 284 -0.14 -23.48 18.87
CA VAL A 284 0.17 -22.11 18.41
C VAL A 284 1.65 -22.01 18.05
N GLY A 285 1.94 -21.38 16.91
CA GLY A 285 3.31 -21.24 16.40
C GLY A 285 3.84 -22.46 15.65
N ARG A 286 3.05 -23.54 15.52
CA ARG A 286 3.38 -24.65 14.61
C ARG A 286 3.08 -24.26 13.17
N ALA A 287 4.03 -24.55 12.28
CA ALA A 287 3.92 -24.21 10.86
C ALA A 287 4.65 -25.22 9.98
N LEU A 288 4.20 -25.34 8.74
CA LEU A 288 4.91 -26.02 7.67
C LEU A 288 5.74 -24.98 6.91
N TRP A 289 7.05 -25.19 6.84
CA TRP A 289 8.00 -24.32 6.14
C TRP A 289 8.43 -24.99 4.84
N LYS A 290 8.23 -24.30 3.72
CA LYS A 290 8.68 -24.72 2.39
C LYS A 290 9.69 -23.69 1.89
N ILE A 291 10.92 -24.12 1.61
CA ILE A 291 12.03 -23.24 1.22
C ILE A 291 12.52 -23.66 -0.17
N GLY A 292 12.20 -22.85 -1.17
CA GLY A 292 12.48 -23.13 -2.57
C GLY A 292 11.86 -24.47 -3.00
N ARG A 293 12.69 -25.37 -3.53
CA ARG A 293 12.30 -26.72 -3.96
C ARG A 293 12.66 -27.81 -2.95
N SER A 294 13.02 -27.45 -1.72
CA SER A 294 13.39 -28.43 -0.69
C SER A 294 12.17 -29.18 -0.16
N GLN A 295 12.42 -30.27 0.57
CA GLN A 295 11.38 -30.91 1.38
C GLN A 295 10.84 -29.92 2.41
N SER A 296 9.53 -30.00 2.66
CA SER A 296 8.87 -29.19 3.68
C SER A 296 9.27 -29.65 5.08
N GLN A 297 9.37 -28.71 6.01
CA GLN A 297 9.72 -28.97 7.40
C GLN A 297 8.56 -28.56 8.31
N ILE A 298 8.23 -29.39 9.30
CA ILE A 298 7.32 -28.99 10.37
C ILE A 298 8.15 -28.29 11.44
N VAL A 299 7.85 -27.01 11.67
CA VAL A 299 8.58 -26.14 12.59
C VAL A 299 7.65 -25.73 13.71
N GLN A 300 8.15 -25.81 14.95
CA GLN A 300 7.51 -25.22 16.11
C GLN A 300 8.26 -23.94 16.48
N VAL A 301 7.60 -22.79 16.32
CA VAL A 301 8.14 -21.52 16.80
C VAL A 301 8.00 -21.48 18.32
N MET A 302 9.12 -21.26 19.00
CA MET A 302 9.20 -21.15 20.46
C MET A 302 9.46 -19.70 20.83
N LEU A 303 8.42 -19.03 21.35
CA LEU A 303 8.55 -17.67 21.84
C LEU A 303 9.26 -17.64 23.20
N SER A 304 10.25 -16.75 23.32
CA SER A 304 10.85 -16.36 24.59
C SER A 304 9.79 -15.73 25.52
N PRO A 305 10.07 -15.63 26.84
CA PRO A 305 9.14 -15.01 27.78
C PRO A 305 8.73 -13.58 27.40
N LEU A 306 9.67 -12.79 26.86
CA LEU A 306 9.42 -11.41 26.41
C LEU A 306 8.50 -11.40 25.18
N GLU A 307 8.78 -12.23 24.17
CA GLU A 307 7.96 -12.31 22.96
C GLU A 307 6.53 -12.75 23.27
N ARG A 308 6.34 -13.68 24.23
CA ARG A 308 4.99 -14.07 24.66
C ARG A 308 4.17 -12.92 25.23
N GLN A 309 4.82 -11.96 25.90
CA GLN A 309 4.14 -10.76 26.38
C GLN A 309 3.83 -9.81 25.23
N LEU A 310 4.80 -9.58 24.34
CA LEU A 310 4.65 -8.66 23.21
C LEU A 310 3.61 -9.10 22.18
N TYR A 311 3.47 -10.41 21.95
CA TYR A 311 2.54 -10.97 20.96
C TYR A 311 1.24 -11.51 21.57
N TYR A 312 0.94 -11.15 22.82
CA TYR A 312 -0.33 -11.52 23.44
C TYR A 312 -1.44 -10.61 22.91
N THR A 313 -2.19 -11.06 21.90
CA THR A 313 -3.28 -10.28 21.29
C THR A 313 -4.64 -10.45 21.99
N ASN A 314 -4.71 -11.31 23.01
CA ASN A 314 -5.94 -11.61 23.75
C ASN A 314 -6.15 -10.72 25.00
N GLU A 315 -5.47 -9.57 25.08
CA GLU A 315 -5.59 -8.61 26.19
C GLU A 315 -7.05 -8.21 26.45
N ARG A 316 -7.82 -7.95 25.39
CA ARG A 316 -9.24 -7.61 25.50
C ARG A 316 -10.13 -8.76 26.00
N MET A 317 -9.72 -10.02 25.78
CA MET A 317 -10.46 -11.19 26.27
C MET A 317 -10.11 -11.54 27.72
N SER A 318 -8.94 -11.13 28.20
CA SER A 318 -8.49 -11.33 29.59
C SER A 318 -8.94 -10.22 30.55
N LEU A 319 -9.31 -9.04 30.04
CA LEU A 319 -9.87 -7.93 30.82
C LEU A 319 -11.31 -8.17 31.34
N ALA A 320 -11.96 -9.29 30.98
CA ALA A 320 -13.31 -9.63 31.44
C ALA A 320 -13.37 -10.19 32.88
N THR A 321 -12.24 -10.34 33.57
CA THR A 321 -12.19 -10.86 34.95
C THR A 321 -11.31 -9.97 35.83
N THR A 322 -11.76 -8.74 36.10
CA THR A 322 -11.34 -8.03 37.32
C THR A 322 -12.58 -7.53 38.05
N PRO A 323 -12.96 -8.10 39.21
CA PRO A 323 -13.91 -7.45 40.10
C PRO A 323 -13.31 -6.13 40.54
N SER A 324 -14.07 -5.04 40.35
CA SER A 324 -13.78 -3.72 40.89
C SER A 324 -13.29 -3.82 42.33
N SER A 325 -12.00 -3.54 42.55
CA SER A 325 -11.51 -3.15 43.86
C SER A 325 -10.26 -2.29 43.76
N ALA A 326 -10.33 -1.18 44.50
CA ALA A 326 -9.24 -0.34 44.97
C ALA A 326 -8.55 0.62 43.98
N VAL A 327 -9.14 1.81 43.91
CA VAL A 327 -8.46 3.12 44.02
C VAL A 327 -7.04 3.01 44.60
N ARG A 328 -6.04 3.50 43.86
CA ARG A 328 -4.80 4.03 44.45
C ARG A 328 -4.42 5.35 43.79
N ARG A 329 -4.08 6.28 44.68
CA ARG A 329 -3.72 7.70 44.49
C ARG A 329 -2.46 7.89 43.67
#